data_AF-A0A1M6EEM2-F1
#
_entry.id   AF-A0A1M6EEM2-F1
#
_cell.length_a   1.000
_cell.length_b   1.000
_cell.length_c   1.000
_cell.angle_alpha   90.00
_cell.angle_beta   90.00
_cell.angle_gamma   90.00
#
_symmetry.space_group_name_H-M   'P 1'
#
loop_
_entity.id
_entity.type
_entity.pdbx_description
1 polymer ?
#
loop_
_entity_poly.entity_id
_entity_poly.type
_entity_poly.pdbx_seq_one_letter_code
_entity_poly.pdbx_strand_id
1 'polypeptide(L)'
;MLDTWMQEVTIDMIPDGMCKEIAEKIGIKNLFEVLELVGGATFYFPKPETMLKGWRDEKIRKEYNGFNSFELSKKYKVSERWVRLIVENANTDYTSGKRGDSVRKQK
;
A
#
# COMPACT_ATOMS: atom_id res chain seq x y z
N MET A 1 22.16 -7.27 12.67
CA MET A 1 23.13 -8.35 12.32
C MET A 1 22.48 -9.57 12.90
N LEU A 2 22.00 -10.49 12.06
CA LEU A 2 21.25 -11.64 12.56
C LEU A 2 22.20 -12.56 13.31
N ASP A 3 22.00 -12.68 14.61
CA ASP A 3 22.83 -13.48 15.51
C ASP A 3 22.69 -14.98 15.21
N THR A 4 23.75 -15.74 15.48
CA THR A 4 23.83 -17.19 15.21
C THR A 4 22.73 -18.00 15.90
N TRP A 5 22.21 -17.55 17.05
CA TRP A 5 21.15 -18.23 17.80
C TRP A 5 19.81 -18.28 17.07
N MET A 6 19.59 -17.37 16.11
CA MET A 6 18.32 -17.27 15.39
C MET A 6 18.07 -18.44 14.44
N GLN A 7 19.11 -19.22 14.12
CA GLN A 7 18.98 -20.44 13.33
C GLN A 7 18.35 -21.60 14.12
N GLU A 8 18.37 -21.52 15.45
CA GLU A 8 17.83 -22.54 16.35
C GLU A 8 16.38 -22.27 16.75
N VAL A 9 15.89 -21.05 16.49
CA VAL A 9 14.51 -20.66 16.80
C VAL A 9 13.55 -21.32 15.82
N THR A 10 12.58 -22.07 16.35
CA THR A 10 11.47 -22.63 15.57
C THR A 10 10.21 -21.79 15.74
N ILE A 11 9.26 -21.92 14.80
CA ILE A 11 7.99 -21.17 14.83
C ILE A 11 7.21 -21.42 16.12
N ASP A 12 7.32 -22.62 16.69
CA ASP A 12 6.61 -23.01 17.91
C ASP A 12 7.06 -22.24 19.16
N MET A 13 8.26 -21.66 19.12
CA MET A 13 8.77 -20.80 20.20
C MET A 13 8.21 -19.37 20.16
N ILE A 14 7.58 -18.98 19.05
CA ILE A 14 6.96 -17.66 18.90
C ILE A 14 5.56 -17.71 19.53
N PRO A 15 5.22 -16.79 20.44
CA PRO A 15 3.87 -16.72 21.01
C PRO A 15 2.80 -16.59 19.94
N ASP A 16 1.65 -17.22 20.18
CA ASP A 16 0.52 -17.15 19.26
C ASP A 16 0.05 -15.69 19.08
N GLY A 17 -0.25 -15.34 17.83
CA GLY A 17 -0.68 -14.02 17.44
C GLY A 17 -0.04 -13.55 16.13
N MET A 18 -0.09 -12.23 15.90
CA MET A 18 0.28 -11.63 14.62
C MET A 18 1.73 -11.91 14.21
N CYS A 19 2.68 -11.95 15.15
CA CYS A 19 4.08 -12.28 14.85
C CYS A 19 4.23 -13.73 14.34
N LYS A 20 3.50 -14.68 14.90
CA LYS A 20 3.52 -16.09 14.46
C LYS A 20 2.90 -16.24 13.07
N GLU A 21 1.74 -15.62 12.83
CA GLU A 21 1.11 -15.60 11.50
C GLU A 21 2.04 -14.99 10.44
N ILE A 22 2.73 -13.89 10.77
CA ILE A 22 3.72 -13.29 9.88
C ILE A 22 4.88 -14.27 9.65
N ALA A 23 5.44 -14.85 10.71
CA ALA A 23 6.55 -15.80 10.62
C ALA A 23 6.21 -17.03 9.75
N GLU A 24 4.97 -17.54 9.83
CA GLU A 24 4.49 -18.62 8.96
C GLU A 24 4.42 -18.21 7.48
N LYS A 25 4.12 -16.94 7.19
CA LYS A 25 4.01 -16.43 5.81
C LYS A 25 5.35 -16.04 5.20
N ILE A 26 6.24 -15.40 5.95
CA ILE A 26 7.50 -14.84 5.42
C ILE A 26 8.74 -15.58 5.91
N GLY A 27 8.62 -16.47 6.90
CA GLY A 27 9.73 -17.16 7.56
C GLY A 27 10.25 -16.40 8.79
N ILE A 28 10.79 -17.15 9.75
CA ILE A 28 11.31 -16.64 11.03
C ILE A 28 12.42 -15.60 10.81
N LYS A 29 13.35 -15.87 9.89
CA LYS A 29 14.46 -14.96 9.58
C LYS A 29 13.95 -13.57 9.18
N ASN A 30 13.01 -13.52 8.24
CA ASN A 30 12.45 -12.26 7.74
C ASN A 30 11.61 -11.54 8.80
N LEU A 31 10.90 -12.29 9.66
CA LEU A 31 10.21 -11.69 10.81
C LEU A 31 11.20 -10.91 11.67
N PHE A 32 12.33 -11.50 12.02
CA PHE A 32 13.30 -10.81 12.87
C PHE A 32 14.01 -9.64 12.18
N GLU A 33 14.24 -9.70 10.86
CA GLU A 33 14.71 -8.51 10.13
C GLU A 33 13.71 -7.35 10.24
N VAL A 34 12.40 -7.64 10.20
CA VAL A 34 11.35 -6.64 10.45
C VAL A 34 11.38 -6.17 11.91
N LEU A 35 11.54 -7.07 12.88
CA LEU A 35 11.61 -6.71 14.30
C LEU A 35 12.86 -5.89 14.64
N GLU A 36 14.01 -6.15 14.02
CA GLU A 36 15.20 -5.28 14.16
C GLU A 36 14.93 -3.88 13.59
N LEU A 37 14.15 -3.78 12.51
CA LEU A 37 13.88 -2.52 11.83
C LEU A 37 12.84 -1.64 12.55
N VAL A 38 11.74 -2.22 13.01
CA VAL A 38 10.59 -1.48 13.57
C VAL A 38 10.21 -1.90 14.98
N GLY A 39 10.87 -2.89 15.57
CA GLY A 39 10.61 -3.37 16.93
C GLY A 39 10.87 -2.28 17.98
N GLY A 40 9.97 -2.17 18.94
CA GLY A 40 10.01 -1.15 19.99
C GLY A 40 9.34 0.19 19.60
N ALA A 41 9.02 0.41 18.33
CA ALA A 41 8.26 1.57 17.86
C ALA A 41 6.79 1.21 17.58
N THR A 42 5.89 2.20 17.70
CA THR A 42 4.51 2.04 17.23
C THR A 42 4.47 2.24 15.72
N PHE A 43 4.61 1.15 14.97
CA PHE A 43 4.55 1.16 13.51
C PHE A 43 3.16 0.73 13.00
N TYR A 44 2.53 1.57 12.18
CA TYR A 44 1.28 1.23 11.52
C TYR A 44 1.55 0.44 10.23
N PHE A 45 0.91 -0.71 10.06
CA PHE A 45 0.91 -1.44 8.80
C PHE A 45 -0.13 -0.83 7.84
N PRO A 46 0.30 -0.10 6.79
CA PRO A 46 -0.63 0.47 5.84
C PRO A 46 -1.30 -0.63 5.02
N LYS A 47 -2.54 -0.38 4.60
CA LYS A 47 -3.22 -1.26 3.66
C LYS A 47 -2.40 -1.37 2.36
N PRO A 48 -2.21 -2.57 1.80
CA PRO A 48 -1.47 -2.76 0.54
C PRO A 48 -1.97 -1.85 -0.59
N GLU A 49 -3.29 -1.65 -0.67
CA GLU A 49 -3.94 -0.77 -1.63
C GLU A 49 -3.47 0.69 -1.54
N THR A 50 -3.14 1.14 -0.33
CA THR A 50 -2.64 2.51 -0.09
C THR A 50 -1.19 2.63 -0.51
N MET A 51 -0.37 1.63 -0.19
CA MET A 51 1.05 1.60 -0.60
C MET A 51 1.21 1.54 -2.11
N LEU A 52 0.36 0.77 -2.78
CA LEU A 52 0.40 0.58 -4.23
C LEU A 52 -0.37 1.65 -5.02
N LYS A 53 -0.92 2.67 -4.36
CA LYS A 53 -1.72 3.72 -5.00
C LYS A 53 -0.95 4.40 -6.13
N GLY A 54 0.28 4.84 -5.87
CA GLY A 54 1.09 5.55 -6.88
C GLY A 54 1.37 4.69 -8.12
N TRP A 55 1.81 3.45 -7.90
CA TRP A 55 2.07 2.48 -8.96
C TRP A 55 0.80 2.14 -9.77
N ARG A 56 -0.33 1.93 -9.07
CA ARG A 56 -1.63 1.65 -9.68
C ARG A 56 -2.08 2.80 -10.57
N ASP A 57 -2.01 4.02 -10.05
CA ASP A 57 -2.47 5.22 -10.77
C ASP A 57 -1.60 5.45 -12.03
N GLU A 58 -0.29 5.22 -11.95
CA GLU A 58 0.61 5.26 -13.11
C GLU A 58 0.25 4.20 -14.17
N LYS A 59 -0.04 2.98 -13.75
CA LYS A 59 -0.47 1.90 -14.66
C LYS A 59 -1.80 2.21 -15.33
N ILE A 60 -2.77 2.73 -14.59
CA ILE A 60 -4.06 3.17 -15.13
C ILE A 60 -3.84 4.21 -16.23
N ARG A 61 -2.97 5.21 -16.03
CA ARG A 61 -2.67 6.21 -17.06
C ARG A 61 -2.05 5.60 -18.31
N LYS A 62 -1.07 4.70 -18.14
CA LYS A 62 -0.37 4.05 -19.26
C LYS A 62 -1.28 3.16 -20.09
N GLU A 63 -2.26 2.52 -19.47
CA GLU A 63 -3.20 1.63 -20.14
C GLU A 63 -4.47 2.34 -20.65
N TYR A 64 -4.65 3.63 -20.33
CA TYR A 64 -5.84 4.37 -20.72
C TYR A 64 -5.84 4.71 -22.21
N ASN A 65 -6.91 4.35 -22.92
CA ASN A 65 -7.07 4.57 -24.36
C ASN A 65 -8.16 5.59 -24.72
N GLY A 66 -8.69 6.32 -23.73
CA GLY A 66 -9.78 7.30 -23.91
C GLY A 66 -11.19 6.75 -23.66
N PHE A 67 -11.41 5.44 -23.83
CA PHE A 67 -12.75 4.84 -23.72
C PHE A 67 -12.82 3.63 -22.78
N ASN A 68 -11.68 3.07 -22.36
CA ASN A 68 -11.59 1.86 -21.52
C ASN A 68 -11.71 2.12 -19.99
N SER A 69 -12.39 3.20 -19.57
CA SER A 69 -12.55 3.53 -18.15
C SER A 69 -13.21 2.40 -17.36
N PHE A 70 -14.22 1.74 -17.95
CA PHE A 70 -14.94 0.64 -17.31
C PHE A 70 -14.05 -0.60 -17.11
N GLU A 71 -13.27 -0.98 -18.12
CA GLU A 71 -12.38 -2.15 -18.07
C GLU A 71 -11.29 -1.96 -17.01
N LEU A 72 -10.67 -0.77 -16.99
CA LEU A 72 -9.66 -0.42 -15.99
C LEU A 72 -10.24 -0.39 -14.57
N SER A 73 -11.49 0.04 -14.41
CA SER A 73 -12.17 0.05 -13.12
C SER A 73 -12.28 -1.36 -12.53
N LYS A 74 -12.61 -2.35 -13.37
CA LYS A 74 -12.68 -3.76 -12.98
C LYS A 74 -11.30 -4.34 -12.70
N LYS A 75 -10.33 -4.08 -13.58
CA LYS A 75 -8.95 -4.58 -13.45
C LYS A 75 -8.28 -4.11 -12.16
N TYR A 76 -8.42 -2.84 -11.82
CA TYR A 76 -7.76 -2.22 -10.67
C TYR A 76 -8.65 -2.09 -9.43
N LYS A 77 -9.88 -2.63 -9.47
CA LYS A 77 -10.87 -2.59 -8.38
C LYS A 77 -11.11 -1.16 -7.86
N VAL A 78 -11.21 -0.20 -8.77
CA VAL A 78 -11.54 1.20 -8.47
C VAL A 78 -12.86 1.57 -9.14
N SER A 79 -13.47 2.69 -8.77
CA SER A 79 -14.65 3.16 -9.50
C SER A 79 -14.24 3.75 -10.86
N GLU A 80 -15.15 3.72 -11.83
CA GLU A 80 -14.92 4.33 -13.13
C GLU A 80 -14.66 5.85 -13.01
N ARG A 81 -15.34 6.51 -12.07
CA ARG A 81 -15.06 7.90 -11.69
C ARG A 81 -13.61 8.09 -11.23
N TRP A 82 -13.08 7.18 -10.41
CA TRP A 82 -11.68 7.25 -9.96
C TRP A 82 -10.70 7.09 -11.12
N VAL A 83 -10.98 6.20 -12.08
CA VAL A 83 -10.16 6.07 -13.30
C VAL A 83 -10.10 7.40 -14.06
N ARG A 84 -11.26 8.04 -14.29
CA ARG A 84 -11.32 9.35 -14.97
C ARG A 84 -10.53 10.42 -14.22
N LEU A 85 -10.70 10.52 -12.89
CA LEU A 85 -9.94 11.46 -12.06
C LEU A 85 -8.42 11.21 -12.12
N ILE A 86 -7.98 9.95 -12.10
CA ILE A 86 -6.56 9.60 -12.19
C ILE A 86 -5.95 10.06 -13.52
N VAL A 87 -6.71 9.92 -14.61
CA VAL A 87 -6.30 10.37 -15.94
C VAL A 87 -6.34 11.89 -16.07
N GLU A 88 -7.39 12.55 -15.54
CA GLU A 88 -7.56 14.01 -15.56
C GLU A 88 -6.47 14.72 -14.72
N ASN A 89 -6.15 14.19 -13.54
CA ASN A 89 -5.12 14.75 -12.66
C ASN A 89 -3.73 14.72 -13.31
N ALA A 90 -3.44 13.74 -14.18
CA ALA A 90 -2.16 13.68 -14.89
C ALA A 90 -1.99 14.80 -15.93
N ASN A 91 -3.09 15.34 -16.45
CA ASN A 91 -3.09 16.43 -17.44
C ASN A 91 -3.01 17.82 -16.79
N THR A 92 -3.17 17.91 -15.46
CA THR A 92 -3.23 19.19 -14.72
C THR A 92 -1.92 19.55 -14.01
N ASP A 93 -0.91 18.68 -14.05
CA ASP A 93 0.41 18.93 -13.43
C ASP A 93 1.22 20.07 -14.08
N TYR A 94 0.73 20.73 -15.15
CA TYR A 94 1.39 21.89 -15.79
C TYR A 94 0.67 23.23 -15.65
N THR A 95 -0.53 23.32 -15.07
CA THR A 95 -1.20 24.62 -14.89
C THR A 95 -1.83 24.81 -13.53
N SER A 96 -1.21 25.72 -12.77
CA SER A 96 -1.74 26.47 -11.62
C SER A 96 -1.84 25.74 -10.28
N GLY A 97 -1.06 26.26 -9.33
CA GLY A 97 -1.33 26.11 -7.92
C GLY A 97 -2.70 26.67 -7.53
N LYS A 98 -3.19 26.17 -6.39
CA LYS A 98 -4.39 26.55 -5.64
C LYS A 98 -5.73 26.14 -6.28
N ARG A 99 -6.35 25.13 -5.66
CA ARG A 99 -7.79 24.98 -5.33
C ARG A 99 -7.93 23.63 -4.61
N GLY A 100 -8.44 23.50 -3.40
CA GLY A 100 -9.02 24.44 -2.46
C GLY A 100 -9.55 23.61 -1.30
N ASP A 101 -9.05 23.85 -0.09
CA ASP A 101 -9.73 23.48 1.13
C ASP A 101 -11.09 24.16 1.15
N SER A 102 -12.14 23.42 0.83
CA SER A 102 -13.53 23.77 1.12
C SER A 102 -14.36 22.54 0.88
N VAL A 103 -14.71 21.84 1.96
CA VAL A 103 -16.09 21.50 2.36
C VAL A 103 -15.99 20.56 3.56
N ARG A 104 -16.16 21.13 4.76
CA ARG A 104 -16.88 20.51 5.90
C ARG A 104 -17.02 21.52 7.03
N LYS A 105 -17.97 22.45 6.88
CA LYS A 105 -18.78 22.95 8.00
C LYS A 105 -20.14 23.35 7.47
N GLN A 106 -21.15 22.60 7.94
CA GLN A 106 -22.58 22.86 8.07
C GLN A 106 -23.21 21.46 8.12
N LYS A 107 -23.89 21.03 9.17
CA LYS A 107 -24.72 21.73 10.15
C LYS A 107 -24.75 20.93 11.45
#